data_AF-A0AAU9S0B9-F1
#
_entry.id   AF-A0AAU9S0B9-F1
#
_cell.length_a   1.000
_cell.length_b   1.000
_cell.length_c   1.000
_cell.angle_alpha   90.00
_cell.angle_beta   90.00
_cell.angle_gamma   90.00
#
_symmetry.space_group_name_H-M   'P 1'
#
loop_
_entity.id
_entity.type
_entity.pdbx_description
1 polymer ?
#
loop_
_entity_poly.entity_id
_entity_poly.type
_entity_poly.pdbx_seq_one_letter_code
_entity_poly.pdbx_strand_id
1 'polypeptide(L)'
;MLIDMSDEQLEIAEIRLAKRLSLFRDYASVLLVANNWDEEHIVQQWNLPVNAFASLVMKDCSFITRRTKCHYCFALTTCQTYGCGHLICNACVKGYVERKIGLHDINMTCMIDHCGVMMCKSVFLNDVSAEFRTHFKNNLLTSYPSYKSSSPYTCVFESVSSMKWIILCCVIFAGLIYRGTCKFDFGFSFTM
;
A
#
# COMPACT_ATOMS: atom_id res chain seq x y z
N MET A 1 -12.04 -9.83 -31.98
CA MET A 1 -11.89 -8.84 -30.89
C MET A 1 -11.48 -9.63 -29.66
N LEU A 2 -10.18 -9.84 -29.48
CA LEU A 2 -9.64 -10.55 -28.32
C LEU A 2 -9.68 -9.54 -27.18
N ILE A 3 -10.74 -9.56 -26.38
CA ILE A 3 -10.64 -9.01 -25.02
C ILE A 3 -9.59 -9.88 -24.34
N ASP A 4 -8.44 -9.27 -24.08
CA ASP A 4 -7.25 -9.93 -23.59
C ASP A 4 -7.57 -10.58 -22.24
N MET A 5 -7.36 -11.88 -22.10
CA MET A 5 -7.72 -12.65 -20.89
C MET A 5 -7.12 -12.05 -19.61
N SER A 6 -6.06 -11.25 -19.75
CA SER A 6 -5.40 -10.50 -18.67
C SER A 6 -6.27 -9.37 -18.09
N ASP A 7 -7.02 -8.64 -18.92
CA ASP A 7 -7.90 -7.54 -18.49
C ASP A 7 -9.07 -8.06 -17.63
N GLU A 8 -9.72 -9.14 -18.07
CA GLU A 8 -10.85 -9.74 -17.36
C GLU A 8 -10.42 -10.32 -16.01
N GLN A 9 -9.26 -10.98 -15.97
CA GLN A 9 -8.72 -11.53 -14.72
C GLN A 9 -8.36 -10.46 -13.70
N LEU A 10 -7.83 -9.33 -14.17
CA LEU A 10 -7.54 -8.16 -13.35
C LEU A 10 -8.82 -7.59 -12.76
N GLU A 11 -9.85 -7.39 -13.58
CA GLU A 11 -11.14 -6.89 -13.12
C GLU A 11 -11.78 -7.83 -12.08
N ILE A 12 -11.72 -9.15 -12.29
CA ILE A 12 -12.21 -10.14 -11.32
C ILE A 12 -11.48 -10.01 -9.97
N ALA A 13 -10.15 -9.84 -9.98
CA ALA A 13 -9.37 -9.69 -8.75
C ALA A 13 -9.77 -8.42 -7.98
N GLU A 14 -9.92 -7.30 -8.69
CA GLU A 14 -10.34 -6.02 -8.11
C GLU A 14 -11.74 -6.12 -7.48
N ILE A 15 -12.70 -6.70 -8.20
CA ILE A 15 -14.07 -6.88 -7.71
C ILE A 15 -14.09 -7.79 -6.49
N ARG A 16 -13.34 -8.89 -6.51
CA ARG A 16 -13.26 -9.84 -5.40
C ARG A 16 -12.73 -9.18 -4.14
N LEU A 17 -11.59 -8.48 -4.23
CA LEU A 17 -11.00 -7.80 -3.07
C LEU A 17 -11.89 -6.65 -2.58
N ALA A 18 -12.43 -5.83 -3.49
CA ALA A 18 -13.33 -4.73 -3.15
C ALA A 18 -14.52 -5.20 -2.31
N LYS A 19 -15.13 -6.33 -2.69
CA LYS A 19 -16.22 -6.97 -1.94
C LYS A 19 -15.77 -7.46 -0.56
N ARG A 20 -14.61 -8.14 -0.47
CA ARG A 20 -14.07 -8.64 0.81
C ARG A 20 -13.80 -7.51 1.81
N LEU A 21 -13.31 -6.37 1.33
CA LEU A 21 -12.94 -5.24 2.18
C LEU A 21 -14.06 -4.21 2.37
N SER A 22 -15.18 -4.35 1.65
CA SER A 22 -16.23 -3.32 1.55
C SER A 22 -15.68 -1.95 1.12
N LEU A 23 -14.87 -1.95 0.07
CA LEU A 23 -14.22 -0.76 -0.51
C LEU A 23 -14.68 -0.48 -1.94
N PHE A 24 -14.45 0.75 -2.38
CA PHE A 24 -14.58 1.10 -3.79
C PHE A 24 -13.55 0.33 -4.64
N ARG A 25 -13.97 -0.13 -5.83
CA ARG A 25 -13.15 -0.99 -6.70
C ARG A 25 -11.78 -0.39 -7.03
N ASP A 26 -11.72 0.91 -7.27
CA ASP A 26 -10.45 1.57 -7.60
C ASP A 26 -9.44 1.48 -6.45
N TYR A 27 -9.89 1.55 -5.19
CA TYR A 27 -9.00 1.36 -4.05
C TYR A 27 -8.49 -0.08 -3.97
N ALA A 28 -9.32 -1.06 -4.29
CA ALA A 28 -8.86 -2.45 -4.37
C ALA A 28 -7.76 -2.61 -5.43
N SER A 29 -7.89 -1.97 -6.59
CA SER A 29 -6.86 -1.96 -7.64
C SER A 29 -5.52 -1.42 -7.13
N VAL A 30 -5.52 -0.24 -6.51
CA VAL A 30 -4.29 0.39 -6.05
C VAL A 30 -3.69 -0.39 -4.85
N LEU A 31 -4.52 -0.95 -3.96
CA LEU A 31 -4.05 -1.83 -2.90
C LEU A 31 -3.41 -3.10 -3.43
N LEU A 32 -3.99 -3.72 -4.47
CA LEU A 32 -3.40 -4.89 -5.12
C LEU A 32 -2.03 -4.56 -5.67
N VAL A 33 -1.91 -3.49 -6.46
CA VAL A 33 -0.60 -3.09 -6.99
C VAL A 33 0.40 -2.82 -5.86
N ALA A 34 0.03 -1.98 -4.88
CA ALA A 34 0.92 -1.56 -3.81
C ALA A 34 1.44 -2.74 -2.96
N ASN A 35 0.74 -3.87 -2.98
CA ASN A 35 1.09 -5.08 -2.24
C ASN A 35 1.41 -6.26 -3.17
N ASN A 36 1.94 -6.00 -4.36
CA ASN A 36 2.39 -7.03 -5.31
C ASN A 36 1.33 -8.11 -5.61
N TRP A 37 0.06 -7.70 -5.65
CA TRP A 37 -1.11 -8.55 -5.90
C TRP A 37 -1.35 -9.64 -4.83
N ASP A 38 -0.74 -9.53 -3.64
CA ASP A 38 -0.99 -10.44 -2.52
C ASP A 38 -2.31 -10.11 -1.80
N GLU A 39 -3.40 -10.66 -2.34
CA GLU A 39 -4.74 -10.45 -1.81
C GLU A 39 -4.89 -10.89 -0.34
N GLU A 40 -4.21 -11.97 0.04
CA GLU A 40 -4.38 -12.55 1.37
C GLU A 40 -3.64 -11.73 2.41
N HIS A 41 -2.43 -11.24 2.09
CA HIS A 41 -1.74 -10.24 2.92
C HIS A 41 -2.61 -9.01 3.15
N ILE A 42 -3.22 -8.47 2.09
CA ILE A 42 -4.08 -7.29 2.21
C ILE A 42 -5.23 -7.56 3.18
N VAL A 43 -5.92 -8.69 3.03
CA VAL A 43 -7.08 -9.03 3.86
C VAL A 43 -6.67 -9.28 5.32
N GLN A 44 -5.55 -9.94 5.56
CA GLN A 44 -5.03 -10.16 6.92
C GLN A 44 -4.74 -8.84 7.63
N GLN A 45 -4.03 -7.93 6.97
CA GLN A 45 -3.73 -6.60 7.52
C GLN A 45 -4.99 -5.75 7.69
N TRP A 46 -5.96 -5.86 6.77
CA TRP A 46 -7.20 -5.09 6.82
C TRP A 46 -8.04 -5.37 8.06
N ASN A 47 -7.99 -6.62 8.55
CA ASN A 47 -8.75 -7.08 9.72
C ASN A 47 -8.07 -6.74 11.06
N LEU A 48 -6.88 -6.14 11.05
CA LEU A 48 -6.22 -5.70 12.28
C LEU A 48 -6.88 -4.43 12.84
N PRO A 49 -6.95 -4.26 14.18
CA PRO A 49 -7.48 -3.03 14.80
C PRO A 49 -6.74 -1.75 14.40
N VAL A 50 -5.47 -1.88 13.98
CA VAL A 50 -4.62 -0.79 13.50
C VAL A 50 -4.23 -1.08 12.05
N ASN A 51 -5.20 -1.10 11.15
CA ASN A 51 -4.95 -1.37 9.74
C ASN A 51 -4.31 -0.15 9.05
N ALA A 52 -3.02 -0.24 8.74
CA ALA A 52 -2.29 0.85 8.08
C ALA A 52 -2.94 1.28 6.75
N PHE A 53 -3.60 0.34 6.05
CA PHE A 53 -4.28 0.59 4.79
C PHE A 53 -5.52 1.50 4.88
N ALA A 54 -6.19 1.59 6.03
CA ALA A 54 -7.35 2.48 6.16
C ALA A 54 -6.97 3.96 6.03
N SER A 55 -5.72 4.33 6.34
CA SER A 55 -5.22 5.70 6.12
C SER A 55 -4.99 6.04 4.64
N LEU A 56 -4.89 5.01 3.78
CA LEU A 56 -4.59 5.17 2.36
C LEU A 56 -5.85 5.29 1.51
N VAL A 57 -7.03 5.01 2.06
CA VAL A 57 -8.29 4.95 1.29
C VAL A 57 -9.42 5.66 2.04
N MET A 58 -10.36 6.23 1.29
CA MET A 58 -11.58 6.79 1.88
C MET A 58 -12.73 5.79 1.73
N LYS A 59 -13.28 5.34 2.85
CA LYS A 59 -14.41 4.40 2.88
C LYS A 59 -15.64 4.96 2.16
N ASP A 60 -15.96 6.23 2.42
CA ASP A 60 -17.08 6.95 1.84
C ASP A 60 -16.58 7.96 0.79
N CYS A 61 -16.07 7.44 -0.33
CA CYS A 61 -15.53 8.27 -1.39
C CYS A 61 -16.64 9.06 -2.08
N SER A 62 -16.68 10.38 -1.88
CA SER A 62 -17.60 11.28 -2.58
C SER A 62 -16.84 12.05 -3.66
N PHE A 63 -17.28 11.85 -4.91
CA PHE A 63 -16.73 12.56 -6.06
C PHE A 63 -17.54 13.83 -6.27
N ILE A 64 -16.96 14.96 -5.90
CA ILE A 64 -17.58 16.27 -6.01
C ILE A 64 -16.80 17.13 -6.99
N THR A 65 -17.51 17.94 -7.75
CA THR A 65 -16.94 18.93 -8.67
C THR A 65 -17.53 20.29 -8.34
N ARG A 66 -16.68 21.29 -8.14
CA ARG A 66 -17.09 22.64 -7.75
C ARG A 66 -16.12 23.70 -8.25
N ARG A 67 -16.63 24.88 -8.58
CA ARG A 67 -15.80 26.07 -8.80
C ARG A 67 -15.29 26.60 -7.45
N THR A 68 -13.99 26.51 -7.20
CA THR A 68 -13.32 26.93 -5.96
C THR A 68 -11.84 27.25 -6.21
N LYS A 69 -11.10 27.70 -5.20
CA LYS A 69 -9.64 27.76 -5.28
C LYS A 69 -9.08 26.34 -5.23
N CYS A 70 -8.25 25.98 -6.21
CA CYS A 70 -7.53 24.71 -6.24
C CYS A 70 -6.65 24.60 -4.99
N HIS A 71 -6.72 23.47 -4.28
CA HIS A 71 -5.92 23.27 -3.07
C HIS A 71 -4.41 23.16 -3.35
N TYR A 72 -4.00 22.90 -4.60
CA TYR A 72 -2.60 22.79 -4.98
C TYR A 72 -2.01 24.11 -5.53
N CYS A 73 -2.64 24.69 -6.55
CA CYS A 73 -2.12 25.90 -7.21
C CYS A 73 -2.81 27.21 -6.80
N PHE A 74 -3.80 27.15 -5.91
CA PHE A 74 -4.61 28.29 -5.43
C PHE A 74 -5.41 29.07 -6.50
N ALA A 75 -5.35 28.67 -7.77
CA ALA A 75 -6.13 29.27 -8.85
C ALA A 75 -7.63 29.03 -8.66
N LEU A 76 -8.45 30.07 -8.87
CA LEU A 76 -9.90 29.97 -8.83
C LEU A 76 -10.44 29.35 -10.13
N THR A 77 -10.84 28.07 -10.08
CA THR A 77 -11.26 27.31 -11.26
C THR A 77 -12.19 26.15 -10.87
N THR A 78 -12.65 25.37 -11.84
CA THR A 78 -13.37 24.12 -11.59
C THR A 78 -12.41 23.08 -11.05
N CYS A 79 -12.69 22.58 -9.85
CA CYS A 79 -11.90 21.58 -9.15
C CYS A 79 -12.77 20.38 -8.79
N GLN A 80 -12.16 19.21 -8.64
CA GLN A 80 -12.86 18.00 -8.22
C GLN A 80 -12.04 17.17 -7.23
N THR A 81 -12.71 16.24 -6.54
CA THR A 81 -12.06 15.25 -5.69
C THR A 81 -11.66 14.01 -6.49
N TYR A 82 -10.52 13.42 -6.14
CA TYR A 82 -9.96 12.26 -6.85
C TYR A 82 -9.82 11.02 -5.96
N GLY A 83 -10.36 11.03 -4.75
CA GLY A 83 -10.23 9.93 -3.79
C GLY A 83 -10.33 10.44 -2.35
N CYS A 84 -9.67 11.56 -2.07
CA CYS A 84 -9.80 12.31 -0.82
C CYS A 84 -10.69 13.56 -0.97
N GLY A 85 -10.91 14.28 0.13
CA GLY A 85 -11.69 15.52 0.15
C GLY A 85 -11.00 16.75 -0.46
N HIS A 86 -9.78 16.64 -0.99
CA HIS A 86 -9.08 17.77 -1.59
C HIS A 86 -9.60 18.09 -2.99
N LEU A 87 -10.00 19.35 -3.21
CA LEU A 87 -10.46 19.86 -4.50
C LEU A 87 -9.27 20.37 -5.31
N ILE A 88 -8.91 19.62 -6.36
CA ILE A 88 -7.76 19.92 -7.23
C ILE A 88 -8.26 20.15 -8.65
N CYS A 89 -7.67 21.11 -9.36
CA CYS A 89 -8.03 21.38 -10.75
C CYS A 89 -7.41 20.35 -11.71
N ASN A 90 -8.11 20.09 -12.82
CA ASN A 90 -7.68 19.14 -13.85
C ASN A 90 -6.24 19.43 -14.34
N ALA A 91 -5.88 20.69 -14.57
CA ALA A 91 -4.55 21.05 -15.07
C ALA A 91 -3.41 20.56 -14.14
N CYS A 92 -3.60 20.69 -12.82
CA CYS A 92 -2.63 20.21 -11.83
C CYS A 92 -2.57 18.68 -11.79
N VAL A 93 -3.73 18.03 -11.81
CA VAL A 93 -3.83 16.57 -11.76
C VAL A 93 -3.24 15.93 -13.01
N LYS A 94 -3.60 16.44 -14.19
CA LYS A 94 -3.09 15.95 -15.46
C LYS A 94 -1.57 15.97 -15.51
N GLY A 95 -0.94 17.11 -15.22
CA GLY A 95 0.53 17.23 -15.25
C GLY A 95 1.24 16.37 -14.21
N TYR A 96 0.60 16.08 -13.08
CA TYR A 96 1.11 15.17 -12.06
C TYR A 96 0.99 13.71 -12.50
N VAL A 97 -0.21 13.28 -12.90
CA VAL A 97 -0.51 11.88 -13.26
C VAL A 97 0.25 11.46 -14.51
N GLU A 98 0.26 12.27 -15.57
CA GLU A 98 0.99 11.94 -16.80
C GLU A 98 2.49 11.78 -16.53
N ARG A 99 3.09 12.65 -15.70
CA ARG A 99 4.49 12.52 -15.29
C ARG A 99 4.76 11.22 -14.53
N LYS A 100 3.88 10.86 -13.59
CA LYS A 100 3.98 9.62 -12.81
C LYS A 100 3.86 8.38 -13.68
N ILE A 101 2.88 8.35 -14.59
CA ILE A 101 2.71 7.25 -15.57
C ILE A 101 3.96 7.12 -16.46
N GLY A 102 4.53 8.25 -16.90
CA GLY A 102 5.78 8.27 -17.67
C GLY A 102 6.99 7.70 -16.93
N LEU A 103 6.95 7.67 -15.59
CA LEU A 103 7.94 7.03 -14.72
C LEU A 103 7.57 5.59 -14.35
N HIS A 104 6.58 4.99 -15.03
CA HIS A 104 6.01 3.67 -14.74
C HIS A 104 5.38 3.52 -13.34
N ASP A 105 5.07 4.63 -12.67
CA ASP A 105 4.33 4.59 -11.40
C ASP A 105 2.83 4.49 -11.70
N ILE A 106 2.17 3.48 -11.11
CA ILE A 106 0.74 3.26 -11.23
C ILE A 106 -0.01 3.48 -9.90
N ASN A 107 0.72 3.73 -8.80
CA ASN A 107 0.16 4.04 -7.50
C ASN A 107 0.07 5.55 -7.31
N MET A 108 -1.06 6.12 -7.72
CA MET A 108 -1.30 7.56 -7.59
C MET A 108 -1.81 7.89 -6.20
N THR A 109 -1.11 8.78 -5.50
CA THR A 109 -1.57 9.38 -4.23
C THR A 109 -1.89 10.86 -4.42
N CYS A 110 -2.71 11.40 -3.52
CA CYS A 110 -3.06 12.81 -3.50
C CYS A 110 -1.81 13.70 -3.45
N MET A 111 -1.82 14.74 -4.27
CA MET A 111 -0.71 15.70 -4.42
C MET A 111 -0.57 16.68 -3.25
N ILE A 112 -1.52 16.71 -2.33
CA ILE A 112 -1.45 17.57 -1.15
C ILE A 112 -0.54 16.90 -0.12
N ASP A 113 0.48 17.63 0.32
CA ASP A 113 1.45 17.15 1.28
C ASP A 113 0.76 16.54 2.51
N HIS A 114 1.33 15.44 2.99
CA HIS A 114 0.83 14.67 4.15
C HIS A 114 -0.56 14.02 3.97
N CYS A 115 -1.23 14.16 2.82
CA CYS A 115 -2.51 13.48 2.62
C CYS A 115 -2.34 11.96 2.49
N GLY A 116 -1.45 11.48 1.61
CA GLY A 116 -1.14 10.06 1.44
C GLY A 116 -2.27 9.17 0.88
N VAL A 117 -3.50 9.66 0.82
CA VAL A 117 -4.67 8.93 0.29
C VAL A 117 -4.49 8.65 -1.20
N MET A 118 -4.79 7.42 -1.59
CA MET A 118 -4.77 6.96 -2.98
C MET A 118 -5.82 7.69 -3.82
N MET A 119 -5.51 7.93 -5.09
CA MET A 119 -6.44 8.48 -6.06
C MET A 119 -7.14 7.36 -6.84
N CYS A 120 -8.43 7.54 -7.11
CA CYS A 120 -9.27 6.62 -7.86
C CYS A 120 -8.95 6.71 -9.36
N LYS A 121 -8.46 5.61 -9.93
CA LYS A 121 -8.06 5.51 -11.35
C LYS A 121 -9.17 5.88 -12.33
N SER A 122 -10.41 5.46 -12.07
CA SER A 122 -11.54 5.80 -12.93
C SER A 122 -11.81 7.31 -13.01
N VAL A 123 -11.38 8.08 -12.02
CA VAL A 123 -11.55 9.53 -11.99
C VAL A 123 -10.38 10.24 -12.65
N PHE A 124 -9.15 9.96 -12.22
CA PHE A 124 -7.99 10.68 -12.76
C PHE A 124 -7.71 10.32 -14.22
N LEU A 125 -8.06 9.11 -14.69
CA LEU A 125 -7.85 8.73 -16.09
C LEU A 125 -8.74 9.52 -17.06
N ASN A 126 -9.84 10.13 -16.60
CA ASN A 126 -10.66 11.00 -17.44
C ASN A 126 -9.96 12.32 -17.81
N ASP A 127 -8.95 12.71 -17.02
CA ASP A 127 -8.27 14.00 -17.17
C ASP A 127 -6.94 13.90 -17.94
N VAL A 128 -6.44 12.69 -18.20
CA VAL A 128 -5.16 12.47 -18.90
C VAL A 128 -5.36 12.15 -20.38
N SER A 129 -4.30 12.30 -21.18
CA SER A 129 -4.32 12.03 -22.61
C SER A 129 -4.63 10.56 -22.93
N ALA A 130 -5.09 10.29 -24.16
CA ALA A 130 -5.33 8.91 -24.62
C ALA A 130 -4.05 8.05 -24.58
N GLU A 131 -2.91 8.64 -24.94
CA GLU A 131 -1.60 8.00 -24.86
C GLU A 131 -1.29 7.56 -23.43
N PHE A 132 -1.37 8.46 -22.45
CA PHE A 132 -1.08 8.12 -21.06
C PHE A 132 -2.09 7.14 -20.44
N ARG A 133 -3.36 7.13 -20.88
CA ARG A 133 -4.33 6.08 -20.51
C ARG A 133 -3.86 4.70 -20.97
N THR A 134 -3.39 4.60 -22.22
CA THR A 134 -2.83 3.35 -22.76
C THR A 134 -1.57 2.93 -22.01
N HIS A 135 -0.66 3.87 -21.72
CA HIS A 135 0.53 3.58 -20.91
C HIS A 135 0.18 3.08 -19.51
N PHE A 136 -0.77 3.72 -18.83
CA PHE A 136 -1.24 3.26 -17.52
C PHE A 136 -1.80 1.85 -17.59
N LYS A 137 -2.65 1.56 -18.58
CA LYS A 137 -3.19 0.21 -18.80
C LYS A 137 -2.08 -0.82 -19.01
N ASN A 138 -1.11 -0.52 -19.85
CA ASN A 138 0.01 -1.43 -20.12
C ASN A 138 0.89 -1.66 -18.90
N ASN A 139 1.20 -0.60 -18.13
CA ASN A 139 1.95 -0.70 -16.88
C ASN A 139 1.18 -1.56 -15.87
N LEU A 140 -0.14 -1.36 -15.76
CA LEU A 140 -1.00 -2.14 -14.87
C LEU A 140 -1.03 -3.62 -15.27
N LEU A 141 -1.22 -3.92 -16.56
CA LEU A 141 -1.18 -5.29 -17.09
C LEU A 141 0.19 -5.95 -16.92
N THR A 142 1.27 -5.18 -17.03
CA THR A 142 2.64 -5.66 -16.84
C THR A 142 2.99 -5.83 -15.36
N SER A 143 2.28 -5.15 -14.46
CA SER A 143 2.40 -5.40 -13.01
C SER A 143 1.65 -6.64 -12.56
N TYR A 144 0.64 -7.07 -13.32
CA TYR A 144 -0.23 -8.21 -13.03
C TYR A 144 0.39 -9.63 -13.17
N PRO A 145 1.47 -9.93 -13.93
CA PRO A 145 1.80 -11.30 -14.28
C PRO A 145 2.87 -11.94 -13.38
N SER A 146 2.40 -12.86 -12.51
CA SER A 146 2.99 -14.18 -12.21
C SER A 146 2.16 -14.98 -11.19
N TYR A 147 1.15 -14.38 -10.53
CA TYR A 147 0.41 -15.04 -9.44
C TYR A 147 -0.40 -16.29 -9.85
N LYS A 148 -0.62 -16.55 -11.14
CA LYS A 148 -1.45 -17.68 -11.63
C LYS A 148 -0.73 -18.77 -12.45
N SER A 149 0.60 -18.71 -12.63
CA SER A 149 1.34 -19.86 -13.20
C SER A 149 1.76 -20.89 -12.15
N SER A 150 1.52 -20.65 -10.86
CA SER A 150 1.65 -21.65 -9.79
C SER A 150 0.31 -21.83 -9.07
N SER A 151 -0.42 -22.86 -9.46
CA SER A 151 -1.48 -23.47 -8.63
C SER A 151 -0.86 -24.13 -7.37
N PRO A 152 -1.67 -24.77 -6.52
CA PRO A 152 -1.99 -24.41 -5.14
C PRO A 152 -0.96 -24.91 -4.11
N TYR A 153 -0.89 -24.30 -2.92
CA TYR A 153 -0.04 -24.72 -1.78
C TYR A 153 1.47 -24.69 -2.03
N THR A 154 2.16 -23.61 -1.64
CA THR A 154 3.45 -23.61 -0.90
C THR A 154 4.11 -22.23 -0.98
N CYS A 155 3.83 -21.37 0.00
CA CYS A 155 4.84 -20.43 0.47
C CYS A 155 5.18 -20.87 1.89
N VAL A 156 6.25 -21.65 1.98
CA VAL A 156 6.92 -21.99 3.23
C VAL A 156 7.31 -20.68 3.91
N PHE A 157 6.76 -20.44 5.10
CA PHE A 157 7.21 -19.40 6.02
C PHE A 157 8.64 -19.73 6.47
N GLU A 158 9.65 -19.24 5.75
CA GLU A 158 10.99 -19.07 6.31
C GLU A 158 11.19 -17.61 6.74
N SER A 159 10.66 -17.23 7.91
CA SER A 159 11.19 -16.07 8.65
C SER A 159 10.87 -16.02 10.15
N VAL A 160 10.40 -17.12 10.78
CA VAL A 160 10.16 -17.14 12.25
C VAL A 160 11.15 -18.05 13.02
N SER A 161 12.14 -18.64 12.34
CA SER A 161 13.20 -19.42 12.98
C SER A 161 14.23 -18.51 13.69
N SER A 162 14.57 -17.34 13.13
CA SER A 162 15.64 -16.49 13.66
C SER A 162 15.28 -15.74 14.96
N MET A 163 14.01 -15.39 15.18
CA MET A 163 13.60 -14.69 16.40
C MET A 163 13.60 -15.58 17.65
N LYS A 164 13.36 -16.89 17.51
CA LYS A 164 13.41 -17.82 18.66
C LYS A 164 14.82 -17.97 19.21
N TRP A 165 15.83 -18.03 18.33
CA TRP A 165 17.24 -18.10 18.74
C TRP A 165 17.73 -16.79 19.35
N ILE A 166 17.30 -15.63 18.85
CA ILE A 166 17.67 -14.33 19.43
C ILE A 166 17.08 -14.18 20.85
N ILE A 167 15.82 -14.53 21.05
CA ILE A 167 15.19 -14.48 22.38
C ILE A 167 15.86 -15.47 23.33
N LEU A 168 16.16 -16.70 22.88
CA LEU A 168 16.87 -17.69 23.69
C LEU A 168 18.28 -17.21 24.08
N CYS A 169 19.02 -16.61 23.14
CA CYS A 169 20.35 -16.03 23.41
C CYS A 169 20.27 -14.86 24.40
N CYS A 170 19.28 -13.97 24.29
CA CYS A 170 19.09 -12.87 25.23
C CYS A 170 18.75 -13.35 26.65
N VAL A 171 17.92 -14.39 26.78
CA VAL A 171 17.57 -14.96 28.09
C VAL A 171 18.76 -15.69 28.72
N ILE A 172 19.57 -16.41 27.93
CA ILE A 172 20.80 -17.05 28.41
C ILE A 172 21.83 -16.00 28.84
N PHE A 173 22.05 -14.95 28.06
CA PHE A 173 22.97 -13.86 28.42
C PHE A 173 22.53 -13.13 29.69
N ALA A 174 21.23 -12.82 29.83
CA ALA A 174 20.70 -12.22 31.04
C ALA A 174 20.88 -13.15 32.27
N GLY A 175 20.63 -14.46 32.11
CA GLY A 175 20.83 -15.45 33.16
C GLY A 175 22.30 -15.64 33.57
N LEU A 176 23.24 -15.55 32.63
CA LEU A 176 24.68 -15.62 32.90
C LEU A 176 25.20 -14.36 33.60
N ILE A 177 24.71 -13.17 33.23
CA ILE A 177 25.02 -11.92 33.92
C ILE A 177 24.45 -11.92 35.34
N TYR A 178 23.23 -12.44 35.52
CA TYR A 178 22.60 -12.54 36.84
C TYR A 178 23.26 -13.58 37.75
N ARG A 179 23.82 -14.67 37.20
CA ARG A 179 24.64 -15.63 37.96
C ARG A 179 26.05 -15.14 38.26
N GLY A 180 26.56 -14.12 37.56
CA GLY A 180 27.91 -13.58 37.73
C GLY A 180 28.08 -12.56 38.88
N THR A 181 27.01 -12.13 39.55
CA THR A 181 27.07 -11.08 40.59
C THR A 181 26.91 -11.59 42.03
N CYS A 182 26.81 -12.91 42.24
CA CYS A 182 26.80 -13.51 43.58
C CYS A 182 28.15 -14.16 43.91
N LYS A 183 29.15 -13.35 44.27
CA LYS A 183 30.23 -13.70 45.21
C LYS A 183 31.00 -12.43 45.61
N PHE A 184 30.42 -11.67 46.52
CA PHE A 184 31.18 -10.78 47.41
C PHE A 184 31.27 -11.49 48.76
N ASP A 185 32.42 -12.13 49.01
CA ASP A 185 32.91 -12.46 50.33
C ASP A 185 34.43 -12.63 50.22
N PHE A 186 35.17 -11.59 50.58
CA PHE A 186 36.58 -11.71 50.93
C PHE A 186 36.72 -11.38 52.40
N GLY A 187 36.68 -12.44 53.22
CA GLY A 187 37.16 -12.41 54.60
C GLY A 187 38.69 -12.26 54.60
N PHE A 188 39.18 -11.23 55.29
CA PHE A 188 40.58 -11.10 55.65
C PHE A 188 40.87 -11.99 56.88
N SER A 189 41.83 -12.90 56.76
CA SER A 189 42.61 -13.41 57.90
C SER A 189 44.01 -13.77 57.43
N PHE A 190 44.99 -13.10 58.00
CA PHE A 190 46.43 -13.34 57.82
C PHE A 190 46.94 -14.03 59.10
N THR A 191 47.43 -15.25 58.93
CA THR A 191 48.42 -15.97 59.77
C THR A 191 49.18 -16.82 58.75
N MET A 192 50.50 -16.78 58.60
CA MET A 192 51.57 -16.78 59.60
C MET A 192 52.78 -16.01 59.06
#